data_AF-A0A1H8JHL4-F1
#
_entry.id   AF-A0A1H8JHL4-F1
#
_cell.length_a   1.000
_cell.length_b   1.000
_cell.length_c   1.000
_cell.angle_alpha   90.00
_cell.angle_beta   90.00
_cell.angle_gamma   90.00
#
_symmetry.space_group_name_H-M   'P 1'
#
loop_
_entity.id
_entity.type
_entity.pdbx_description
1 polymer ?
#
loop_
_entity_poly.entity_id
_entity_poly.type
_entity_poly.pdbx_seq_one_letter_code
_entity_poly.pdbx_strand_id
1 'polypeptide(L)'
;MKVLLVLLAISGSALADDRALLHCRTIADVAGRVACYDAIPVGAAGASKAAAIAAPGAMPAAVAPAAPTAAAVPAASAPAASADAGFGMETIAKRKTDTPSSIESTVVGKIEGWGPNTRFTLANGQVWRVVDGSSEWFIERTNPRVVLSRNAIGTIFFEVDGAKQPPRVRRVQ
;
A
#
# COMPACT_ATOMS: atom_id res chain seq x y z
N MET A 1 29.92 -30.83 45.17
CA MET A 1 30.70 -29.76 44.49
C MET A 1 31.55 -30.26 43.32
N LYS A 2 32.23 -31.42 43.40
CA LYS A 2 33.02 -31.97 42.28
C LYS A 2 32.21 -32.42 41.03
N VAL A 3 30.97 -32.87 41.22
CA VAL A 3 30.08 -33.26 40.10
C VAL A 3 29.56 -32.05 39.31
N LEU A 4 29.44 -30.89 39.94
CA LEU A 4 28.95 -29.67 39.28
C LEU A 4 29.98 -29.07 38.31
N LEU A 5 31.28 -29.30 38.56
CA LEU A 5 32.38 -28.76 37.75
C LEU A 5 32.60 -29.57 36.45
N VAL A 6 32.19 -30.84 36.43
CA VAL A 6 32.31 -31.71 35.24
C VAL A 6 31.20 -31.44 34.20
N LEU A 7 30.01 -31.00 34.64
CA LEU A 7 28.89 -30.69 33.75
C LEU A 7 29.07 -29.40 32.93
N LEU A 8 29.94 -28.49 33.36
CA LEU A 8 30.20 -27.22 32.68
C LEU A 8 31.23 -27.31 31.53
N ALA A 9 31.95 -28.43 31.41
CA ALA A 9 32.98 -28.63 30.38
C ALA A 9 32.47 -29.25 29.06
N ILE A 10 31.19 -29.65 28.99
CA ILE A 10 30.59 -30.33 27.83
C ILE A 10 29.91 -29.33 26.86
N SER A 11 29.86 -28.04 27.22
CA SER A 11 29.42 -26.97 26.33
C SER A 11 30.52 -26.65 25.30
N GLY A 12 30.75 -27.58 24.37
CA GLY A 12 31.61 -27.35 23.22
C GLY A 12 31.12 -26.14 22.43
N SER A 13 31.97 -25.12 22.32
CA SER A 13 31.68 -23.94 21.52
C SER A 13 31.58 -24.38 20.05
N ALA A 14 30.37 -24.40 19.51
CA ALA A 14 30.17 -24.43 18.06
C ALA A 14 30.63 -23.08 17.51
N LEU A 15 31.94 -22.92 17.27
CA LEU A 15 32.46 -21.79 16.53
C LEU A 15 32.06 -21.98 15.06
N ALA A 16 31.24 -21.07 14.54
CA ALA A 16 31.04 -20.95 13.10
C ALA A 16 32.40 -20.60 12.47
N ASP A 17 32.99 -21.53 11.71
CA ASP A 17 34.23 -21.27 10.97
C ASP A 17 33.88 -20.52 9.68
N ASP A 18 33.91 -19.18 9.75
CA ASP A 18 33.61 -18.30 8.62
C ASP A 18 34.79 -18.15 7.65
N ARG A 19 35.91 -18.88 7.83
CA ARG A 19 37.12 -18.70 7.01
C ARG A 19 36.87 -19.01 5.54
N ALA A 20 36.04 -20.01 5.25
CA ALA A 20 35.67 -20.36 3.87
C ALA A 20 34.92 -19.21 3.19
N LEU A 21 34.00 -18.56 3.91
CA LEU A 21 33.24 -17.41 3.39
C LEU A 21 34.15 -16.22 3.12
N LEU A 22 35.07 -15.92 4.03
CA LEU A 22 36.04 -14.82 3.87
C LEU A 22 37.00 -15.06 2.70
N HIS A 23 37.44 -16.31 2.49
CA HIS A 23 38.25 -16.67 1.34
C HIS A 23 37.51 -16.43 0.01
N CYS A 24 36.26 -16.88 -0.12
CA CYS A 24 35.50 -16.66 -1.35
C CYS A 24 35.31 -15.17 -1.69
N ARG A 25 35.27 -14.27 -0.69
CA ARG A 25 35.14 -12.82 -0.90
C ARG A 25 36.37 -12.17 -1.54
N THR A 26 37.54 -12.80 -1.48
CA THR A 26 38.76 -12.24 -2.10
C THR A 26 38.83 -12.51 -3.61
N ILE A 27 37.95 -13.39 -4.13
CA ILE A 27 37.86 -13.69 -5.56
C ILE A 27 37.12 -12.53 -6.27
N ALA A 28 37.84 -11.79 -7.11
CA ALA A 28 37.29 -10.67 -7.86
C ALA A 28 36.30 -11.12 -8.96
N ASP A 29 36.63 -12.21 -9.65
CA ASP A 29 35.78 -12.80 -10.68
C ASP A 29 34.43 -13.27 -10.12
N VAL A 30 33.34 -12.88 -10.78
CA VAL A 30 31.97 -13.11 -10.28
C VAL A 30 31.61 -14.59 -10.38
N ALA A 31 31.89 -15.23 -11.51
CA ALA A 31 31.54 -16.63 -11.73
C ALA A 31 32.31 -17.56 -10.78
N GLY A 32 33.61 -17.33 -10.61
CA GLY A 32 34.48 -18.04 -9.68
C GLY A 32 34.07 -17.84 -8.22
N ARG A 33 33.63 -16.63 -7.84
CA ARG A 33 33.14 -16.35 -6.49
C ARG A 33 31.84 -17.11 -6.18
N VAL A 34 30.89 -17.17 -7.11
CA VAL A 34 29.64 -17.92 -6.93
C VAL A 34 29.94 -19.42 -6.78
N ALA A 35 30.75 -19.98 -7.68
CA ALA A 35 31.14 -21.39 -7.60
C ALA A 35 31.88 -21.74 -6.29
N CYS A 36 32.67 -20.81 -5.74
CA CYS A 36 33.33 -20.97 -4.46
C CYS A 36 32.33 -21.09 -3.30
N TYR A 37 31.26 -20.27 -3.29
CA TYR A 37 30.22 -20.35 -2.26
C TYR A 37 29.42 -21.65 -2.34
N ASP A 38 29.05 -22.08 -3.55
CA ASP A 38 28.26 -23.31 -3.76
C ASP A 38 29.02 -24.57 -3.34
N ALA A 39 30.35 -24.52 -3.32
CA ALA A 39 31.20 -25.63 -2.88
C ALA A 39 31.34 -25.77 -1.36
N ILE A 40 30.85 -24.80 -0.57
CA ILE A 40 30.92 -24.86 0.89
C ILE A 40 29.88 -25.87 1.38
N PRO A 41 30.29 -26.97 2.04
CA PRO A 41 29.35 -28.00 2.48
C PRO A 41 28.48 -27.46 3.62
N VAL A 42 27.18 -27.34 3.37
CA VAL A 42 26.17 -27.05 4.39
C VAL A 42 25.62 -28.36 4.94
N GLY A 43 26.23 -28.86 6.01
CA GLY A 43 25.83 -30.08 6.71
C GLY A 43 26.59 -31.36 6.29
N ALA A 44 26.57 -32.36 7.17
CA ALA A 44 27.34 -33.60 7.03
C ALA A 44 26.69 -34.58 6.04
N ALA A 45 26.88 -34.35 4.74
CA ALA A 45 26.76 -35.38 3.72
C ALA A 45 27.65 -35.02 2.53
N GLY A 46 28.84 -35.60 2.51
CA GLY A 46 29.75 -35.49 1.39
C GLY A 46 29.28 -36.27 0.17
N ALA A 47 29.70 -35.74 -0.99
CA ALA A 47 30.10 -36.45 -2.20
C ALA A 47 29.07 -37.34 -2.93
N SER A 48 28.69 -36.89 -4.12
CA SER A 48 28.88 -37.67 -5.35
C SER A 48 29.10 -36.76 -6.56
N LYS A 49 29.99 -37.20 -7.43
CA LYS A 49 30.73 -36.45 -8.45
C LYS A 49 30.06 -36.59 -9.84
N ALA A 50 29.96 -35.45 -10.53
CA ALA A 50 30.05 -35.16 -11.98
C ALA A 50 29.20 -35.91 -13.03
N ALA A 51 28.54 -35.11 -13.90
CA ALA A 51 28.72 -35.07 -15.38
C ALA A 51 27.73 -34.04 -15.97
N ALA A 52 28.17 -32.85 -16.41
CA ALA A 52 28.69 -32.48 -17.76
C ALA A 52 27.60 -32.14 -18.80
N ILE A 53 27.54 -30.86 -19.22
CA ILE A 53 27.21 -30.36 -20.58
C ILE A 53 27.93 -28.98 -20.69
N ALA A 54 29.09 -28.89 -21.33
CA ALA A 54 29.32 -28.45 -22.72
C ALA A 54 28.83 -27.01 -23.05
N ALA A 55 29.80 -26.09 -23.16
CA ALA A 55 29.67 -24.79 -23.85
C ALA A 55 29.59 -25.03 -25.39
N PRO A 56 29.19 -24.06 -26.24
CA PRO A 56 30.06 -22.91 -26.50
C PRO A 56 29.41 -21.59 -26.96
N GLY A 57 30.22 -20.52 -26.81
CA GLY A 57 30.35 -19.45 -27.81
C GLY A 57 29.51 -18.20 -27.59
N ALA A 58 29.94 -17.01 -27.97
CA ALA A 58 31.20 -16.53 -28.51
C ALA A 58 31.24 -15.01 -28.24
N MET A 59 32.43 -14.42 -28.12
CA MET A 59 32.60 -12.96 -28.19
C MET A 59 32.10 -12.44 -29.55
N PRO A 60 31.67 -11.17 -29.60
CA PRO A 60 32.51 -10.17 -30.27
C PRO A 60 32.77 -9.00 -29.32
N ALA A 61 34.03 -8.59 -29.14
CA ALA A 61 34.77 -7.70 -30.04
C ALA A 61 34.35 -6.24 -29.87
N ALA A 62 35.32 -5.48 -29.38
CA ALA A 62 35.28 -4.07 -29.07
C ALA A 62 34.97 -3.20 -30.29
N VAL A 63 34.24 -2.10 -30.05
CA VAL A 63 34.27 -0.92 -30.91
C VAL A 63 34.56 0.29 -30.02
N ALA A 64 35.69 0.94 -30.29
CA ALA A 64 36.13 2.18 -29.67
C ALA A 64 35.26 3.37 -30.14
N PRO A 65 35.16 4.46 -29.36
CA PRO A 65 34.13 5.49 -29.54
C PRO A 65 34.53 6.54 -30.59
N ALA A 66 33.60 6.88 -31.48
CA ALA A 66 33.70 8.07 -32.32
C ALA A 66 33.01 9.26 -31.59
N ALA A 67 33.72 10.38 -31.56
CA ALA A 67 33.34 11.62 -30.89
C ALA A 67 32.07 12.30 -31.48
N PRO A 68 31.42 13.22 -30.73
CA PRO A 68 30.04 13.62 -30.98
C PRO A 68 29.94 14.74 -32.02
N THR A 69 28.97 14.63 -32.92
CA THR A 69 28.52 15.78 -33.72
C THR A 69 27.27 16.34 -33.06
N ALA A 70 27.36 17.62 -32.66
CA ALA A 70 26.27 18.39 -32.10
C ALA A 70 25.25 18.82 -33.18
N ALA A 71 24.05 19.13 -32.69
CA ALA A 71 22.96 19.88 -33.31
C ALA A 71 21.90 19.06 -34.08
N ALA A 72 20.80 18.76 -33.39
CA ALA A 72 19.48 19.24 -33.77
C ALA A 72 18.56 19.19 -32.55
N VAL A 73 18.21 20.36 -32.01
CA VAL A 73 17.09 20.54 -31.09
C VAL A 73 15.81 20.69 -31.92
N PRO A 74 14.76 19.91 -31.66
CA PRO A 74 13.40 20.39 -31.82
C PRO A 74 12.87 20.79 -30.45
N ALA A 75 12.47 22.06 -30.35
CA ALA A 75 11.74 22.57 -29.23
C ALA A 75 10.35 21.90 -29.13
N ALA A 76 9.93 21.73 -27.87
CA ALA A 76 8.56 21.67 -27.38
C ALA A 76 7.66 20.48 -27.80
N SER A 77 7.47 19.56 -26.85
CA SER A 77 6.16 19.00 -26.53
C SER A 77 6.03 18.80 -25.02
N ALA A 78 4.85 19.10 -24.51
CA ALA A 78 4.35 19.19 -23.13
C ALA A 78 4.88 18.16 -22.09
N PRO A 79 4.77 18.46 -20.78
CA PRO A 79 5.33 17.62 -19.73
C PRO A 79 4.66 16.24 -19.72
N ALA A 80 5.44 15.21 -20.05
CA ALA A 80 5.10 13.81 -19.81
C ALA A 80 5.03 13.45 -18.31
N ALA A 81 5.10 14.43 -17.40
CA ALA A 81 5.10 14.23 -15.96
C ALA A 81 3.72 13.82 -15.37
N SER A 82 2.68 13.69 -16.20
CA SER A 82 1.31 13.42 -15.72
C SER A 82 0.87 11.95 -15.79
N ALA A 83 1.53 11.11 -16.59
CA ALA A 83 1.14 9.70 -16.71
C ALA A 83 1.69 8.86 -15.54
N ASP A 84 2.97 9.07 -15.19
CA ASP A 84 3.64 8.33 -14.12
C ASP A 84 3.18 8.77 -12.72
N ALA A 85 2.71 10.01 -12.56
CA ALA A 85 2.19 10.53 -11.30
C ALA A 85 0.92 9.82 -10.80
N GLY A 86 0.19 9.14 -11.70
CA GLY A 86 -1.01 8.38 -11.37
C GLY A 86 -0.75 6.91 -11.04
N PHE A 87 0.47 6.40 -11.29
CA PHE A 87 0.81 4.99 -11.12
C PHE A 87 0.76 4.59 -9.63
N GLY A 88 -0.11 3.65 -9.27
CA GLY A 88 -0.37 3.24 -7.89
C GLY A 88 -1.40 4.10 -7.14
N MET A 89 -1.91 5.18 -7.74
CA MET A 89 -2.96 6.05 -7.16
C MET A 89 -4.34 5.85 -7.80
N GLU A 90 -4.48 4.95 -8.77
CA GLU A 90 -5.66 4.76 -9.61
C GLU A 90 -6.87 4.32 -8.78
N THR A 91 -6.66 3.50 -7.75
CA THR A 91 -7.75 3.05 -6.87
C THR A 91 -8.29 4.18 -5.99
N ILE A 92 -7.42 5.12 -5.58
CA ILE A 92 -7.80 6.29 -4.78
C ILE A 92 -8.50 7.32 -5.68
N ALA A 93 -7.96 7.56 -6.87
CA ALA A 93 -8.55 8.42 -7.88
C ALA A 93 -9.94 7.92 -8.31
N LYS A 94 -10.07 6.62 -8.62
CA LYS A 94 -11.36 6.00 -8.98
C LYS A 94 -12.39 6.13 -7.85
N ARG A 95 -12.01 5.88 -6.59
CA ARG A 95 -12.93 6.08 -5.44
C ARG A 95 -13.40 7.53 -5.30
N LYS A 96 -12.53 8.51 -5.55
CA LYS A 96 -12.87 9.93 -5.46
C LYS A 96 -13.80 10.38 -6.59
N THR A 97 -13.64 9.83 -7.79
CA THR A 97 -14.47 10.18 -8.95
C THR A 97 -15.84 9.50 -8.95
N ASP A 98 -15.91 8.24 -8.50
CA ASP A 98 -17.14 7.45 -8.54
C ASP A 98 -18.13 7.81 -7.42
N THR A 99 -17.65 8.35 -6.30
CA THR A 99 -18.52 8.68 -5.17
C THR A 99 -18.99 10.13 -5.23
N PRO A 100 -20.30 10.41 -5.39
CA PRO A 100 -20.81 11.78 -5.35
C PRO A 100 -20.53 12.40 -3.97
N SER A 101 -20.08 13.65 -3.98
CA SER A 101 -19.83 14.43 -2.76
C SER A 101 -21.09 15.02 -2.15
N SER A 102 -22.21 15.02 -2.87
CA SER A 102 -23.51 15.46 -2.37
C SER A 102 -24.64 14.63 -2.98
N ILE A 103 -25.66 14.33 -2.18
CA ILE A 103 -26.88 13.66 -2.63
C ILE A 103 -28.08 14.44 -2.10
N GLU A 104 -28.93 14.93 -3.00
CA GLU A 104 -30.22 15.49 -2.64
C GLU A 104 -31.26 14.39 -2.55
N SER A 105 -32.05 14.39 -1.46
CA SER A 105 -33.11 13.43 -1.25
C SER A 105 -34.23 14.05 -0.42
N THR A 106 -35.31 13.31 -0.20
CA THR A 106 -36.41 13.70 0.67
C THR A 106 -36.49 12.74 1.84
N VAL A 107 -36.72 13.24 3.05
CA VAL A 107 -37.01 12.38 4.22
C VAL A 107 -38.43 11.87 4.11
N VAL A 108 -38.66 10.61 4.48
CA VAL A 108 -39.99 10.02 4.52
C VAL A 108 -40.59 10.21 5.90
N GLY A 109 -41.77 10.83 5.95
CA GLY A 109 -42.55 11.02 7.16
C GLY A 109 -42.41 12.41 7.78
N LYS A 110 -42.67 12.48 9.07
CA LYS A 110 -42.65 13.71 9.86
C LYS A 110 -41.37 13.77 10.69
N ILE A 111 -40.71 14.93 10.69
CA ILE A 111 -39.58 15.21 11.57
C ILE A 111 -39.79 16.56 12.26
N GLU A 112 -39.50 16.59 13.56
CA GLU A 112 -39.59 17.78 14.43
C GLU A 112 -38.21 18.21 14.96
N GLY A 113 -37.17 17.48 14.56
CA GLY A 113 -35.86 17.61 15.13
C GLY A 113 -35.06 16.34 15.00
N TRP A 114 -33.90 16.38 15.62
CA TRP A 114 -33.09 15.19 15.85
C TRP A 114 -32.36 15.30 17.18
N GLY A 115 -31.93 14.16 17.67
CA GLY A 115 -31.02 14.03 18.79
C GLY A 115 -30.03 12.88 18.55
N PRO A 116 -29.34 12.45 19.61
CA PRO A 116 -28.40 11.35 19.52
C PRO A 116 -29.10 10.08 19.04
N ASN A 117 -28.50 9.40 18.06
CA ASN A 117 -29.03 8.17 17.48
C ASN A 117 -30.37 8.28 16.73
N THR A 118 -30.89 9.49 16.49
CA THR A 118 -32.06 9.67 15.62
C THR A 118 -31.80 9.07 14.25
N ARG A 119 -32.81 8.39 13.70
CA ARG A 119 -32.76 7.73 12.40
C ARG A 119 -33.66 8.45 11.40
N PHE A 120 -33.12 8.73 10.22
CA PHE A 120 -33.84 9.30 9.10
C PHE A 120 -33.97 8.28 7.99
N THR A 121 -35.19 8.10 7.50
CA THR A 121 -35.45 7.28 6.33
C THR A 121 -35.58 8.21 5.12
N LEU A 122 -34.79 7.97 4.09
CA LEU A 122 -34.83 8.71 2.84
C LEU A 122 -35.80 8.07 1.85
N ALA A 123 -36.29 8.83 0.88
CA ALA A 123 -37.20 8.38 -0.17
C ALA A 123 -36.62 7.23 -1.04
N ASN A 124 -35.30 7.13 -1.10
CA ASN A 124 -34.58 6.03 -1.74
C ASN A 124 -34.48 4.76 -0.88
N GLY A 125 -35.13 4.73 0.29
CA GLY A 125 -35.14 3.61 1.23
C GLY A 125 -33.91 3.50 2.14
N GLN A 126 -32.92 4.39 1.99
CA GLN A 126 -31.73 4.39 2.85
C GLN A 126 -32.08 4.90 4.25
N VAL A 127 -31.43 4.33 5.27
CA VAL A 127 -31.59 4.78 6.65
C VAL A 127 -30.26 5.31 7.18
N TRP A 128 -30.31 6.55 7.68
CA TRP A 128 -29.16 7.28 8.20
C TRP A 128 -29.35 7.57 9.68
N ARG A 129 -28.28 7.50 10.47
CA ARG A 129 -28.32 7.73 11.92
C ARG A 129 -27.37 8.86 12.32
N VAL A 130 -27.82 9.76 13.19
CA VAL A 130 -26.97 10.78 13.82
C VAL A 130 -25.91 10.13 14.72
N VAL A 131 -24.65 10.51 14.52
CA VAL A 131 -23.49 9.95 15.27
C VAL A 131 -22.71 10.99 16.07
N ASP A 132 -22.94 12.28 15.87
CA ASP A 132 -22.20 13.35 16.54
C ASP A 132 -22.72 13.70 17.94
N GLY A 133 -23.89 13.18 18.32
CA GLY A 133 -24.58 13.58 19.55
C GLY A 133 -25.24 14.96 19.47
N SER A 134 -25.16 15.64 18.33
CA SER A 134 -25.86 16.90 18.11
C SER A 134 -27.37 16.72 18.16
N SER A 135 -28.05 17.77 18.61
CA SER A 135 -29.50 17.82 18.72
C SER A 135 -30.00 19.18 18.28
N GLU A 136 -31.08 19.21 17.51
CA GLU A 136 -31.76 20.45 17.16
C GLU A 136 -33.25 20.16 17.04
N TRP A 137 -34.07 21.12 17.45
CA TRP A 137 -35.52 21.06 17.40
C TRP A 137 -36.02 22.19 16.50
N PHE A 138 -36.98 21.87 15.63
CA PHE A 138 -37.61 22.83 14.74
C PHE A 138 -39.09 22.49 14.58
N ILE A 139 -39.84 23.39 13.95
CA ILE A 139 -41.28 23.18 13.73
C ILE A 139 -41.44 21.93 12.86
N GLU A 140 -42.36 21.02 13.23
CA GLU A 140 -42.65 19.80 12.49
C GLU A 140 -42.72 20.05 10.97
N ARG A 141 -42.01 19.21 10.21
CA ARG A 141 -42.01 19.19 8.75
C ARG A 141 -42.40 17.81 8.27
N THR A 142 -43.26 17.79 7.26
CA THR A 142 -43.64 16.55 6.58
C THR A 142 -42.89 16.47 5.26
N ASN A 143 -42.17 15.36 5.05
CA ASN A 143 -41.34 15.08 3.89
C ASN A 143 -40.39 16.23 3.46
N PRO A 144 -39.54 16.77 4.36
CA PRO A 144 -38.62 17.84 3.99
C PRO A 144 -37.55 17.36 3.01
N ARG A 145 -37.10 18.26 2.13
CA ARG A 145 -35.90 18.06 1.32
C ARG A 145 -34.66 18.12 2.20
N VAL A 146 -33.72 17.24 1.91
CA VAL A 146 -32.46 17.11 2.63
C VAL A 146 -31.31 16.91 1.67
N VAL A 147 -30.14 17.40 2.05
CA VAL A 147 -28.90 17.28 1.27
C VAL A 147 -27.87 16.55 2.12
N LEU A 148 -27.39 15.41 1.63
CA LEU A 148 -26.32 14.66 2.27
C LEU A 148 -25.00 15.10 1.64
N SER A 149 -24.25 15.95 2.34
CA SER A 149 -22.96 16.46 1.88
C SER A 149 -21.81 15.69 2.53
N ARG A 150 -20.82 15.29 1.72
CA ARG A 150 -19.61 14.60 2.17
C ARG A 150 -18.42 15.54 2.12
N ASN A 151 -17.71 15.67 3.23
CA ASN A 151 -16.47 16.45 3.28
C ASN A 151 -15.26 15.67 2.73
N ALA A 152 -14.12 16.35 2.59
CA ALA A 152 -12.88 15.76 2.06
C ALA A 152 -12.34 14.56 2.87
N ILE A 153 -12.73 14.44 4.15
CA ILE A 153 -12.30 13.37 5.08
C ILE A 153 -13.33 12.22 5.10
N GLY A 154 -14.41 12.32 4.31
CA GLY A 154 -15.44 11.28 4.19
C GLY A 154 -16.53 11.31 5.26
N THR A 155 -16.56 12.34 6.11
CA THR A 155 -17.70 12.58 7.02
C THR A 155 -18.91 13.04 6.22
N ILE A 156 -20.07 12.51 6.57
CA ILE A 156 -21.34 12.83 5.92
C ILE A 156 -22.18 13.68 6.87
N PHE A 157 -22.61 14.82 6.35
CA PHE A 157 -23.49 15.77 7.02
C PHE A 157 -24.88 15.65 6.42
N PHE A 158 -25.89 15.88 7.26
CA PHE A 158 -27.29 15.78 6.86
C PHE A 158 -27.93 17.16 6.97
N GLU A 159 -27.95 17.91 5.87
CA GLU A 159 -28.56 19.23 5.82
C GLU A 159 -30.06 19.09 5.63
N VAL A 160 -30.82 19.59 6.61
CA VAL A 160 -32.28 19.66 6.54
C VAL A 160 -32.69 21.06 6.15
N ASP A 161 -33.61 21.20 5.20
CA ASP A 161 -34.16 22.51 4.83
C ASP A 161 -34.72 23.24 6.06
N GLY A 162 -34.14 24.41 6.38
CA GLY A 162 -34.49 25.22 7.54
C GLY A 162 -33.80 24.86 8.86
N ALA A 163 -32.91 23.86 8.89
CA ALA A 163 -32.05 23.59 10.03
C ALA A 163 -30.85 24.56 10.09
N LYS A 164 -30.39 24.89 11.30
CA LYS A 164 -29.21 25.77 11.47
C LYS A 164 -27.91 25.00 11.40
N GLN A 165 -27.89 23.77 11.89
CA GLN A 165 -26.68 22.95 11.97
C GLN A 165 -26.93 21.56 11.39
N PRO A 166 -26.16 21.11 10.39
CA PRO A 166 -26.33 19.76 9.87
C PRO A 166 -25.66 18.73 10.80
N PRO A 167 -26.38 17.71 11.31
CA PRO A 167 -25.77 16.65 12.11
C PRO A 167 -24.86 15.77 11.25
N ARG A 168 -23.81 15.21 11.86
CA ARG A 168 -23.04 14.14 11.22
C ARG A 168 -23.82 12.84 11.33
N VAL A 169 -23.91 12.15 10.21
CA VAL A 169 -24.68 10.92 10.08
C VAL A 169 -23.83 9.77 9.54
N ARG A 170 -24.26 8.55 9.86
CA ARG A 170 -23.74 7.32 9.26
C ARG A 170 -24.89 6.50 8.71
N ARG A 171 -24.68 5.88 7.54
CA ARG A 171 -25.65 4.94 6.99
C ARG A 171 -25.74 3.71 7.88
N VAL A 172 -26.97 3.25 8.13
CA VAL A 172 -27.25 2.06 8.93
C VAL A 172 -28.03 1.00 8.17
N GLN A 173 -28.72 1.36 7.08
CA GLN A 173 -29.39 0.44 6.13
C GLN A 173 -29.30 1.02 4.71
#